data_AF-A0A3M1WW66-F1
#
_entry.id   AF-A0A3M1WW66-F1
#
_cell.length_a   1.000
_cell.length_b   1.000
_cell.length_c   1.000
_cell.angle_alpha   90.00
_cell.angle_beta   90.00
_cell.angle_gamma   90.00
#
_symmetry.space_group_name_H-M   'P 1'
#
loop_
_entity.id
_entity.type
_entity.pdbx_description
1 polymer ?
#
loop_
_entity_poly.entity_id
_entity_poly.type
_entity_poly.pdbx_seq_one_letter_code
_entity_poly.pdbx_strand_id
1 'polypeptide(L)'
;MVRHVTLGGDRLGALTTPIQVFSSFPHVSLKVLSNLASPPPTYFPTPDSPKSVQALEYDLMAILGTYQKSSWQFDWTNLRNDSVLWHWSLDEETTTAFDAGPLNRPFATCMVAPKNLLISFHRRGIGRLDSLGTPLWIYHRLRPHHGFNLGPNGDVWFPAIQMNASHEAIPRYSNRDGELHPYVDEWLVQLDALTGEERAVFSLTDILAQNGLAYLIRQSVDTRDPFHLNDIEPVLKDGPFFQSGDLFLSLRHLSLVLHFRPATGKICRVIRGPFAFQHDVDILSDSTISLFDNHTTAQAWPFSQGTSLESDLLLAQPDSIAPEHIGQKAVSRVLVYNLAQGTFSPLYPDQFELNDIFTHTEGLSTLLENGDLFVEEQESGLLWLFNEDSLLLRTYIPSPLHGYHHIPNWTRVWVP
;
A
#
# COMPACT_ATOMS: atom_id res chain seq x y z
N MET A 1 -4.29 -47.83 -1.20
CA MET A 1 -5.57 -47.11 -1.05
C MET A 1 -5.34 -45.63 -0.78
N VAL A 2 -4.74 -45.26 0.35
CA VAL A 2 -4.38 -43.85 0.70
C VAL A 2 -3.57 -43.16 -0.42
N ARG A 3 -2.45 -43.76 -0.88
CA ARG A 3 -1.59 -43.22 -1.95
C ARG A 3 -2.31 -42.92 -3.28
N HIS A 4 -3.40 -43.62 -3.61
CA HIS A 4 -4.15 -43.39 -4.86
C HIS A 4 -5.09 -42.19 -4.75
N VAL A 5 -5.65 -41.96 -3.56
CA VAL A 5 -6.54 -40.83 -3.25
C VAL A 5 -5.73 -39.53 -3.05
N THR A 6 -4.54 -39.62 -2.44
CA THR A 6 -3.63 -38.47 -2.24
C THR A 6 -3.08 -37.91 -3.56
N LEU A 7 -3.06 -38.71 -4.64
CA LEU A 7 -2.60 -38.32 -5.98
C LEU A 7 -3.77 -37.96 -6.94
N GLY A 8 -4.97 -37.69 -6.40
CA GLY A 8 -6.12 -37.21 -7.19
C GLY A 8 -6.92 -38.30 -7.92
N GLY A 9 -6.90 -39.56 -7.44
CA GLY A 9 -7.70 -40.64 -8.01
C GLY A 9 -9.10 -40.77 -7.38
N ASP A 10 -10.15 -40.75 -8.22
CA ASP A 10 -11.57 -40.69 -7.78
C ASP A 10 -12.28 -42.07 -7.66
N ARG A 11 -11.52 -43.17 -7.71
CA ARG A 11 -12.09 -44.52 -7.90
C ARG A 11 -12.70 -45.20 -6.65
N LEU A 12 -12.97 -44.47 -5.56
CA LEU A 12 -13.52 -45.05 -4.32
C LEU A 12 -14.92 -44.57 -3.95
N GLY A 13 -15.59 -43.80 -4.81
CA GLY A 13 -16.98 -43.37 -4.61
C GLY A 13 -17.18 -42.66 -3.27
N ALA A 14 -18.21 -43.06 -2.50
CA ALA A 14 -18.58 -42.45 -1.22
C ALA A 14 -17.51 -42.52 -0.11
N LEU A 15 -16.45 -43.32 -0.29
CA LEU A 15 -15.33 -43.43 0.66
C LEU A 15 -14.15 -42.51 0.31
N THR A 16 -14.21 -41.78 -0.81
CA THR A 16 -13.13 -40.89 -1.26
C THR A 16 -12.97 -39.67 -0.34
N THR A 17 -14.08 -39.01 0.00
CA THR A 17 -14.09 -37.80 0.85
C THR A 17 -13.62 -38.06 2.29
N PRO A 18 -14.06 -39.11 3.01
CA PRO A 18 -13.56 -39.40 4.37
C PRO A 18 -12.06 -39.72 4.40
N ILE A 19 -11.54 -40.42 3.38
CA ILE A 19 -10.11 -40.75 3.27
C ILE A 19 -9.28 -39.51 2.89
N GLN A 20 -9.81 -38.59 2.08
CA GLN A 20 -9.19 -37.27 1.81
C GLN A 20 -9.10 -36.42 3.08
N VAL A 21 -10.18 -36.33 3.86
CA VAL A 21 -10.20 -35.60 5.14
C VAL A 21 -9.22 -36.19 6.14
N PHE A 22 -9.16 -37.53 6.26
CA PHE A 22 -8.21 -38.20 7.15
C PHE A 22 -6.76 -38.08 6.69
N SER A 23 -6.48 -38.08 5.38
CA SER A 23 -5.12 -37.97 4.83
C SER A 23 -4.61 -36.54 4.69
N SER A 24 -5.50 -35.54 4.67
CA SER A 24 -5.12 -34.12 4.76
C SER A 24 -4.90 -33.66 6.21
N PHE A 25 -5.45 -34.37 7.19
CA PHE A 25 -5.30 -34.05 8.62
C PHE A 25 -3.84 -33.92 9.08
N PRO A 26 -2.89 -34.80 8.71
CA PRO A 26 -1.49 -34.66 9.09
C PRO A 26 -0.81 -33.47 8.39
N HIS A 27 -1.15 -33.19 7.13
CA HIS A 27 -0.55 -32.11 6.34
C HIS A 27 -1.06 -30.72 6.77
N VAL A 28 -2.36 -30.60 7.03
CA VAL A 28 -2.95 -29.36 7.58
C VAL A 28 -2.43 -29.12 9.00
N SER A 29 -2.31 -30.17 9.82
CA SER A 29 -1.73 -30.05 11.17
C SER A 29 -0.26 -29.66 11.13
N LEU A 30 0.54 -30.20 10.20
CA LEU A 30 1.96 -29.82 10.04
C LEU A 30 2.15 -28.40 9.49
N LYS A 31 1.26 -27.92 8.59
CA LYS A 31 1.30 -26.54 8.07
C LYS A 31 0.88 -25.53 9.15
N VAL A 32 -0.07 -25.91 10.01
CA VAL A 32 -0.47 -25.14 11.20
C VAL A 32 0.65 -25.18 12.27
N LEU A 33 1.32 -26.33 12.46
CA LEU A 33 2.46 -26.46 13.38
C LEU A 33 3.73 -25.76 12.88
N SER A 34 3.97 -25.68 11.57
CA SER A 34 5.09 -24.89 11.01
C SER A 34 4.83 -23.39 11.07
N ASN A 35 3.57 -22.97 10.91
CA ASN A 35 3.15 -21.58 11.09
C ASN A 35 3.14 -21.12 12.56
N LEU A 36 3.17 -22.06 13.52
CA LEU A 36 3.31 -21.75 14.94
C LEU A 36 4.75 -21.39 15.35
N ALA A 37 5.75 -21.61 14.48
CA ALA A 37 7.16 -21.33 14.78
C ALA A 37 7.70 -20.04 14.13
N SER A 38 7.06 -19.53 13.08
CA SER A 38 7.47 -18.29 12.40
C SER A 38 6.61 -17.12 12.88
N PRO A 39 7.19 -15.93 13.13
CA PRO A 39 6.40 -14.78 13.53
C PRO A 39 5.45 -14.33 12.41
N PRO A 40 4.43 -13.52 12.72
CA PRO A 40 3.55 -12.95 11.70
C PRO A 40 4.33 -12.27 10.56
N PRO A 41 3.75 -12.16 9.35
CA PRO A 41 4.41 -11.53 8.20
C PRO A 41 4.74 -10.04 8.42
N THR A 42 4.25 -9.44 9.51
CA THR A 42 4.60 -8.09 9.93
C THR A 42 5.92 -7.99 10.71
N TYR A 43 6.63 -9.11 10.90
CA TYR A 43 7.91 -9.21 11.59
C TYR A 43 9.00 -9.66 10.61
N PHE A 44 9.99 -8.80 10.39
CA PHE A 44 11.12 -9.08 9.50
C PHE A 44 12.37 -9.37 10.32
N PRO A 45 13.21 -10.35 9.91
CA PRO A 45 14.50 -10.57 10.52
C PRO A 45 15.35 -9.30 10.43
N THR A 46 15.88 -8.83 11.56
CA THR A 46 16.77 -7.67 11.59
C THR A 46 18.18 -8.10 11.20
N PRO A 47 18.78 -7.52 10.14
CA PRO A 47 20.14 -7.88 9.75
C PRO A 47 21.16 -7.31 10.76
N ASP A 48 22.32 -7.96 10.87
CA ASP A 48 23.42 -7.50 11.74
C ASP A 48 24.05 -6.16 11.28
N SER A 49 23.83 -5.80 10.01
CA SER A 49 24.33 -4.59 9.35
C SER A 49 23.40 -4.21 8.19
N PRO A 50 23.19 -2.92 7.91
CA PRO A 50 23.88 -1.77 8.49
C PRO A 50 23.19 -1.22 9.77
N LYS A 51 23.98 -0.61 10.66
CA LYS A 51 23.49 -0.07 11.93
C LYS A 51 22.55 1.13 11.71
N SER A 52 21.64 1.38 12.66
CA SER A 52 20.82 2.58 12.64
C SER A 52 21.67 3.87 12.61
N VAL A 53 21.17 4.88 11.90
CA VAL A 53 21.73 6.24 11.85
C VAL A 53 20.72 7.18 12.48
N GLN A 54 21.19 8.06 13.36
CA GLN A 54 20.36 9.05 14.05
C GLN A 54 21.16 10.36 14.16
N ALA A 55 20.90 11.28 13.24
CA ALA A 55 21.56 12.58 13.14
C ALA A 55 20.55 13.74 13.09
N LEU A 56 19.29 13.51 13.51
CA LEU A 56 18.25 14.53 13.49
C LEU A 56 18.53 15.68 14.48
N GLU A 57 18.56 16.89 13.96
CA GLU A 57 18.73 18.12 14.73
C GLU A 57 17.39 18.81 15.09
N TYR A 58 16.30 18.32 14.53
CA TYR A 58 14.94 18.79 14.75
C TYR A 58 14.00 17.62 15.07
N ASP A 59 12.85 17.94 15.65
CA ASP A 59 11.86 16.94 16.00
C ASP A 59 11.11 16.48 14.74
N LEU A 60 11.10 15.17 14.50
CA LEU A 60 10.35 14.55 13.40
C LEU A 60 9.26 13.69 14.02
N MET A 61 8.01 14.11 13.87
CA MET A 61 6.87 13.35 14.38
C MET A 61 6.50 12.24 13.39
N ALA A 62 6.08 11.09 13.93
CA ALA A 62 5.55 9.98 13.18
C ALA A 62 4.40 9.31 13.92
N ILE A 63 3.53 8.60 13.20
CA ILE A 63 2.61 7.62 13.78
C ILE A 63 3.07 6.23 13.36
N LEU A 64 3.57 5.44 14.32
CA LEU A 64 4.09 4.10 14.08
C LEU A 64 3.06 3.05 14.46
N GLY A 65 2.66 2.21 13.50
CA GLY A 65 1.80 1.05 13.74
C GLY A 65 2.62 -0.20 14.02
N THR A 66 2.36 -0.88 15.14
CA THR A 66 3.00 -2.15 15.50
C THR A 66 1.97 -3.19 15.92
N TYR A 67 2.24 -4.47 15.67
CA TYR A 67 1.37 -5.55 16.11
C TYR A 67 2.01 -6.31 17.26
N GLN A 68 1.45 -6.20 18.46
CA GLN A 68 2.00 -6.85 19.66
C GLN A 68 0.89 -7.34 20.59
N LYS A 69 1.16 -8.42 21.33
CA LYS A 69 0.19 -9.02 22.28
C LYS A 69 -1.20 -9.27 21.67
N SER A 70 -1.22 -9.70 20.40
CA SER A 70 -2.43 -9.99 19.64
C SER A 70 -3.34 -8.77 19.34
N SER A 71 -2.79 -7.56 19.34
CA SER A 71 -3.51 -6.34 18.95
C SER A 71 -2.59 -5.36 18.21
N TRP A 72 -3.18 -4.54 17.35
CA TRP A 72 -2.50 -3.39 16.76
C TRP A 72 -2.39 -2.24 17.76
N GLN A 73 -1.25 -1.59 17.73
CA GLN A 73 -0.87 -0.47 18.57
C GLN A 73 -0.34 0.64 17.69
N PHE A 74 -0.66 1.88 18.05
CA PHE A 74 -0.20 3.05 17.32
C PHE A 74 0.44 4.02 18.29
N ASP A 75 1.65 4.45 17.99
CA ASP A 75 2.39 5.40 18.81
C ASP A 75 2.63 6.68 18.02
N TRP A 76 2.20 7.81 18.58
CA TRP A 76 2.67 9.12 18.12
C TRP A 76 4.05 9.34 18.73
N THR A 77 5.08 9.21 17.90
CA THR A 77 6.48 9.17 18.32
C THR A 77 7.25 10.35 17.72
N ASN A 78 8.19 10.89 18.49
CA ASN A 78 9.25 11.74 17.96
C ASN A 78 10.45 10.87 17.57
N LEU A 79 10.68 10.71 16.27
CA LEU A 79 11.76 9.89 15.73
C LEU A 79 13.16 10.43 16.04
N ARG A 80 13.31 11.67 16.53
CA ARG A 80 14.61 12.21 16.95
C ARG A 80 15.14 11.53 18.21
N ASN A 81 14.25 11.25 19.17
CA ASN A 81 14.61 10.85 20.52
C ASN A 81 13.78 9.68 21.06
N ASP A 82 13.00 9.04 20.18
CA ASP A 82 12.11 7.92 20.43
C ASP A 82 11.04 8.17 21.52
N SER A 83 10.77 9.43 21.87
CA SER A 83 9.73 9.76 22.84
C SER A 83 8.34 9.52 22.27
N VAL A 84 7.49 8.85 23.05
CA VAL A 84 6.09 8.60 22.70
C VAL A 84 5.21 9.68 23.36
N LEU A 85 4.52 10.47 22.54
CA LEU A 85 3.65 11.56 22.96
C LEU A 85 2.22 11.06 23.24
N TRP A 86 1.79 10.05 22.50
CA TRP A 86 0.47 9.43 22.67
C TRP A 86 0.48 7.99 22.18
N HIS A 87 -0.39 7.17 22.75
CA HIS A 87 -0.51 5.75 22.45
C HIS A 87 -1.99 5.40 22.24
N TRP A 88 -2.29 4.69 21.16
CA TRP A 88 -3.56 4.03 20.92
C TRP A 88 -3.37 2.52 20.92
N SER A 89 -4.29 1.81 21.58
CA SER A 89 -4.38 0.35 21.54
C SER A 89 -5.77 -0.03 21.06
N LEU A 90 -5.86 -0.91 20.07
CA LEU A 90 -7.16 -1.44 19.68
C LEU A 90 -7.63 -2.45 20.72
N ASP A 91 -8.82 -2.27 21.26
CA ASP A 91 -9.47 -3.28 22.11
C ASP A 91 -10.01 -4.45 21.25
N GLU A 92 -10.56 -5.47 21.91
CA GLU A 92 -11.07 -6.67 21.23
C GLU A 92 -12.23 -6.36 20.28
N GLU A 93 -13.12 -5.44 20.67
CA GLU A 93 -14.27 -5.02 19.87
C GLU A 93 -13.79 -4.31 18.60
N THR A 94 -12.87 -3.36 18.74
CA THR A 94 -12.28 -2.61 17.63
C THR A 94 -11.49 -3.53 16.71
N THR A 95 -10.68 -4.42 17.28
CA THR A 95 -9.92 -5.42 16.53
C THR A 95 -10.84 -6.29 15.69
N THR A 96 -11.97 -6.71 16.26
CA THR A 96 -13.00 -7.49 15.55
C THR A 96 -13.68 -6.67 14.45
N ALA A 97 -14.01 -5.41 14.73
CA ALA A 97 -14.70 -4.54 13.79
C ALA A 97 -13.88 -4.26 12.51
N PHE A 98 -12.56 -4.10 12.66
CA PHE A 98 -11.64 -3.93 11.53
C PHE A 98 -11.07 -5.23 10.98
N ASP A 99 -11.38 -6.38 11.59
CA ASP A 99 -10.69 -7.65 11.30
C ASP A 99 -9.16 -7.50 11.39
N ALA A 100 -8.70 -6.75 12.40
CA ALA A 100 -7.34 -6.26 12.56
C ALA A 100 -6.42 -7.35 13.15
N GLY A 101 -6.42 -8.52 12.53
CA GLY A 101 -5.54 -9.62 12.90
C GLY A 101 -4.08 -9.41 12.46
N PRO A 102 -3.19 -10.36 12.79
CA PRO A 102 -1.77 -10.29 12.43
C PRO A 102 -1.50 -10.36 10.92
N LEU A 103 -2.50 -10.82 10.15
CA LEU A 103 -2.43 -10.94 8.69
C LEU A 103 -3.14 -9.78 7.97
N ASN A 104 -3.69 -8.83 8.71
CA ASN A 104 -4.37 -7.65 8.16
C ASN A 104 -3.67 -6.41 8.74
N ARG A 105 -2.70 -5.89 7.99
CA ARG A 105 -1.91 -4.73 8.42
C ARG A 105 -2.60 -3.41 8.05
N PRO A 106 -2.39 -2.33 8.81
CA PRO A 106 -2.87 -1.02 8.45
C PRO A 106 -2.04 -0.47 7.29
N PHE A 107 -2.72 0.27 6.41
CA PHE A 107 -2.23 0.78 5.13
C PHE A 107 -2.23 2.32 5.14
N ALA A 108 -2.04 2.93 6.30
CA ALA A 108 -1.88 4.38 6.56
C ALA A 108 -2.58 4.70 7.88
N THR A 109 -2.00 5.68 8.59
CA THR A 109 -2.64 6.32 9.73
C THR A 109 -2.36 7.82 9.71
N CYS A 110 -3.34 8.62 10.11
CA CYS A 110 -3.12 10.05 10.34
C CYS A 110 -4.03 10.57 11.45
N MET A 111 -3.68 11.71 12.04
CA MET A 111 -4.58 12.42 12.95
C MET A 111 -5.45 13.40 12.18
N VAL A 112 -6.77 13.30 12.35
CA VAL A 112 -7.76 14.23 11.74
C VAL A 112 -8.36 15.22 12.74
N ALA A 113 -8.14 14.96 14.03
CA ALA A 113 -8.41 15.87 15.14
C ALA A 113 -7.46 15.50 16.31
N PRO A 114 -7.35 16.33 17.36
CA PRO A 114 -6.47 16.02 18.50
C PRO A 114 -6.71 14.61 19.04
N LYS A 115 -5.70 13.75 18.93
CA LYS A 115 -5.70 12.35 19.36
C LYS A 115 -6.77 11.46 18.71
N ASN A 116 -7.36 11.88 17.59
CA ASN A 116 -8.32 11.08 16.85
C ASN A 116 -7.61 10.51 15.62
N LEU A 117 -7.55 9.19 15.55
CA LEU A 117 -6.77 8.47 14.54
C LEU A 117 -7.69 8.04 13.39
N LEU A 118 -7.39 8.46 12.17
CA LEU A 118 -7.94 7.85 10.97
C LEU A 118 -7.04 6.68 10.58
N ILE A 119 -7.63 5.53 10.30
CA ILE A 119 -6.91 4.29 10.02
C ILE A 119 -7.62 3.48 8.94
N SER A 120 -6.85 2.86 8.05
CA SER A 120 -7.35 1.94 7.03
C SER A 120 -6.69 0.57 7.16
N PHE A 121 -7.49 -0.49 7.07
CA PHE A 121 -7.03 -1.87 6.98
C PHE A 121 -7.42 -2.48 5.64
N HIS A 122 -6.42 -3.04 4.94
CA HIS A 122 -6.53 -3.59 3.59
C HIS A 122 -7.72 -4.55 3.40
N ARG A 123 -8.06 -5.36 4.40
CA ARG A 123 -9.08 -6.41 4.22
C ARG A 123 -10.51 -6.00 4.57
N ARG A 124 -10.74 -4.85 5.20
CA ARG A 124 -12.06 -4.61 5.83
C ARG A 124 -12.60 -3.19 5.68
N GLY A 125 -11.84 -2.17 6.06
CA GLY A 125 -12.42 -0.85 6.19
C GLY A 125 -11.46 0.22 6.66
N ILE A 126 -11.90 1.44 6.43
CA ILE A 126 -11.32 2.67 6.94
C ILE A 126 -12.24 3.21 8.04
N GLY A 127 -11.66 3.77 9.10
CA GLY A 127 -12.45 4.29 10.20
C GLY A 127 -11.67 5.28 11.05
N ARG A 128 -12.42 6.07 11.82
CA ARG A 128 -11.85 7.03 12.76
C ARG A 128 -12.01 6.50 14.17
N LEU A 129 -10.94 6.57 14.94
CA LEU A 129 -10.87 6.20 16.33
C LEU A 129 -10.76 7.46 17.20
N ASP A 130 -11.27 7.38 18.41
CA ASP A 130 -11.05 8.38 19.44
C ASP A 130 -9.65 8.24 20.09
N SER A 131 -9.41 8.99 21.16
CA SER A 131 -8.13 8.97 21.87
C SER A 131 -7.79 7.66 22.58
N LEU A 132 -8.78 6.79 22.81
CA LEU A 132 -8.61 5.49 23.45
C LEU A 132 -8.46 4.35 22.44
N GLY A 133 -8.63 4.64 21.15
CA GLY A 133 -8.62 3.63 20.10
C GLY A 133 -10.01 3.04 19.82
N THR A 134 -11.08 3.64 20.35
CA THR A 134 -12.45 3.18 20.12
C THR A 134 -13.03 3.81 18.85
N PRO A 135 -13.71 3.04 17.97
CA PRO A 135 -14.31 3.56 16.75
C PRO A 135 -15.37 4.64 17.01
N LEU A 136 -15.19 5.79 16.35
CA LEU A 136 -16.22 6.81 16.18
C LEU A 136 -17.09 6.49 14.97
N TRP A 137 -16.48 5.95 13.91
CA TRP A 137 -17.16 5.42 12.73
C TRP A 137 -16.26 4.45 11.98
N ILE A 138 -16.85 3.53 11.22
CA ILE A 138 -16.15 2.63 10.30
C ILE A 138 -16.94 2.52 8.99
N TYR A 139 -16.25 2.62 7.87
CA TYR A 139 -16.80 2.44 6.54
C TYR A 139 -16.53 1.02 6.04
N HIS A 140 -17.60 0.30 5.65
CA HIS A 140 -17.54 -1.11 5.22
C HIS A 140 -18.15 -1.38 3.83
N ARG A 141 -18.69 -0.35 3.16
CA ARG A 141 -19.44 -0.57 1.91
C ARG A 141 -18.52 -1.03 0.77
N LEU A 142 -17.35 -0.41 0.63
CA LEU A 142 -16.31 -0.80 -0.32
C LEU A 142 -15.04 -1.12 0.46
N ARG A 143 -14.33 -2.18 0.06
CA ARG A 143 -13.11 -2.63 0.75
C ARG A 143 -11.94 -1.76 0.32
N PRO A 144 -11.25 -1.05 1.23
CA PRO A 144 -10.03 -0.33 0.87
C PRO A 144 -9.00 -1.27 0.23
N HIS A 145 -8.32 -0.81 -0.82
CA HIS A 145 -7.26 -1.58 -1.48
C HIS A 145 -5.87 -1.08 -1.08
N HIS A 146 -5.69 0.24 -1.02
CA HIS A 146 -4.45 0.87 -0.61
C HIS A 146 -4.73 1.97 0.42
N GLY A 147 -3.93 3.02 0.41
CA GLY A 147 -3.84 3.98 1.49
C GLY A 147 -4.90 5.06 1.36
N PHE A 148 -4.77 6.11 2.14
CA PHE A 148 -5.65 7.24 2.03
C PHE A 148 -4.89 8.55 2.18
N ASN A 149 -5.40 9.57 1.51
CA ASN A 149 -4.92 10.94 1.62
C ASN A 149 -6.06 11.88 2.00
N LEU A 150 -5.72 12.94 2.71
CA LEU A 150 -6.69 13.95 3.10
C LEU A 150 -6.96 14.88 1.91
N GLY A 151 -8.24 15.16 1.67
CA GLY A 151 -8.68 16.12 0.67
C GLY A 151 -8.94 17.51 1.27
N PRO A 152 -9.28 18.50 0.41
CA PRO A 152 -9.73 19.79 0.89
C PRO A 152 -10.99 19.63 1.75
N ASN A 153 -11.23 20.57 2.66
CA ASN A 153 -12.44 20.62 3.50
C ASN A 153 -12.65 19.42 4.46
N GLY A 154 -11.58 18.73 4.86
CA GLY A 154 -11.66 17.61 5.80
C GLY A 154 -12.16 16.31 5.17
N ASP A 155 -12.00 16.17 3.85
CA ASP A 155 -12.28 14.93 3.14
C ASP A 155 -11.16 13.91 3.32
N VAL A 156 -11.47 12.65 3.09
CA VAL A 156 -10.49 11.58 2.87
C VAL A 156 -10.80 10.87 1.57
N TRP A 157 -9.76 10.58 0.80
CA TRP A 157 -9.81 9.79 -0.44
C TRP A 157 -8.99 8.52 -0.32
N PHE A 158 -9.54 7.41 -0.83
CA PHE A 158 -8.85 6.12 -0.87
C PHE A 158 -9.33 5.24 -2.03
N PRO A 159 -8.46 4.36 -2.56
CA PRO A 159 -8.85 3.36 -3.53
C PRO A 159 -9.54 2.19 -2.83
N ALA A 160 -10.57 1.66 -3.49
CA ALA A 160 -11.36 0.58 -2.96
C ALA A 160 -11.81 -0.39 -4.05
N ILE A 161 -12.12 -1.62 -3.65
CA ILE A 161 -12.67 -2.64 -4.54
C ILE A 161 -14.04 -3.05 -4.02
N GLN A 162 -14.95 -3.29 -4.95
CA GLN A 162 -16.28 -3.81 -4.64
C GLN A 162 -16.24 -5.32 -4.36
N MET A 163 -16.79 -5.73 -3.23
CA MET A 163 -16.86 -7.12 -2.80
C MET A 163 -18.30 -7.64 -2.82
N ASN A 164 -18.47 -8.94 -3.10
CA ASN A 164 -19.73 -9.65 -2.89
C ASN A 164 -19.89 -10.06 -1.41
N ALA A 165 -21.02 -10.68 -1.07
CA ALA A 165 -21.30 -11.14 0.30
C ALA A 165 -20.34 -12.24 0.82
N SER A 166 -19.63 -12.91 -0.09
CA SER A 166 -18.59 -13.91 0.21
C SER A 166 -17.20 -13.28 0.32
N HIS A 167 -17.07 -11.95 0.29
CA HIS A 167 -15.81 -11.19 0.30
C HIS A 167 -14.91 -11.45 -0.92
N GLU A 168 -15.50 -11.80 -2.06
CA GLU A 168 -14.82 -11.93 -3.34
C GLU A 168 -15.02 -10.66 -4.17
N ALA A 169 -14.00 -10.21 -4.90
CA ALA A 169 -14.10 -9.04 -5.77
C ALA A 169 -15.17 -9.28 -6.85
N ILE A 170 -16.06 -8.30 -7.03
CA ILE A 170 -17.07 -8.36 -8.09
C ILE A 170 -16.38 -8.02 -9.41
N PRO A 171 -16.31 -8.96 -10.37
CA PRO A 171 -15.60 -8.71 -11.61
C PRO A 171 -16.40 -7.79 -12.54
N ARG A 172 -15.70 -6.90 -13.23
CA ARG A 172 -16.13 -6.35 -14.50
C ARG A 172 -15.64 -7.24 -15.64
N TYR A 173 -16.18 -7.02 -16.84
CA TYR A 173 -15.83 -7.83 -18.01
C TYR A 173 -15.35 -6.95 -19.16
N SER A 174 -14.24 -7.35 -19.76
CA SER A 174 -13.75 -6.76 -21.01
C SER A 174 -14.03 -7.73 -22.15
N ASN A 175 -14.60 -7.23 -23.25
CA ASN A 175 -14.73 -8.01 -24.48
C ASN A 175 -13.41 -7.93 -25.25
N ARG A 176 -12.77 -9.08 -25.47
CA ARG A 176 -11.57 -9.26 -26.29
C ARG A 176 -11.91 -10.31 -27.33
N ASP A 177 -11.98 -9.89 -28.59
CA ASP A 177 -12.21 -10.76 -29.75
C ASP A 177 -13.46 -11.66 -29.65
N GLY A 178 -14.51 -11.18 -28.97
CA GLY A 178 -15.77 -11.92 -28.79
C GLY A 178 -15.84 -12.70 -27.48
N GLU A 179 -14.76 -12.76 -26.69
CA GLU A 179 -14.70 -13.43 -25.40
C GLU A 179 -14.75 -12.42 -24.24
N LEU A 180 -15.50 -12.75 -23.19
CA LEU A 180 -15.59 -11.95 -21.97
C LEU A 180 -14.51 -12.39 -20.99
N HIS A 181 -13.59 -11.48 -20.68
CA HIS A 181 -12.54 -11.70 -19.68
C HIS A 181 -12.84 -10.91 -18.41
N PRO A 182 -12.92 -11.57 -17.24
CA PRO A 182 -13.16 -10.90 -15.97
C PRO A 182 -11.93 -10.13 -15.50
N TYR A 183 -12.16 -9.00 -14.84
CA TYR A 183 -11.13 -8.20 -14.18
C TYR A 183 -11.71 -7.44 -12.99
N VAL A 184 -10.84 -7.01 -12.08
CA VAL A 184 -11.17 -6.21 -10.90
C VAL A 184 -11.17 -4.73 -11.27
N ASP A 185 -12.26 -4.04 -10.95
CA ASP A 185 -12.36 -2.59 -11.08
C ASP A 185 -11.91 -1.91 -9.79
N GLU A 186 -11.31 -0.72 -9.94
CA GLU A 186 -10.92 0.13 -8.82
C GLU A 186 -11.91 1.27 -8.66
N TRP A 187 -12.17 1.64 -7.41
CA TRP A 187 -13.11 2.69 -7.05
C TRP A 187 -12.41 3.77 -6.25
N LEU A 188 -12.71 5.03 -6.58
CA LEU A 188 -12.27 6.18 -5.82
C LEU A 188 -13.38 6.54 -4.84
N VAL A 189 -13.10 6.49 -3.54
CA VAL A 189 -14.08 6.78 -2.50
C VAL A 189 -13.70 8.05 -1.78
N GLN A 190 -14.66 8.97 -1.64
CA GLN A 190 -14.55 10.20 -0.86
C GLN A 190 -15.46 10.12 0.35
N LEU A 191 -14.89 10.25 1.55
CA LEU A 191 -15.66 10.37 2.79
C LEU A 191 -15.39 11.71 3.47
N ASP A 192 -16.33 12.17 4.27
CA ASP A 192 -16.03 13.12 5.34
C ASP A 192 -15.16 12.43 6.39
N ALA A 193 -13.94 12.93 6.62
CA ALA A 193 -13.00 12.28 7.54
C ALA A 193 -13.45 12.37 9.01
N LEU A 194 -14.36 13.28 9.35
CA LEU A 194 -14.84 13.43 10.72
C LEU A 194 -16.06 12.55 10.99
N THR A 195 -17.00 12.45 10.06
CA THR A 195 -18.30 11.75 10.25
C THR A 195 -18.35 10.38 9.60
N GLY A 196 -17.47 10.08 8.64
CA GLY A 196 -17.52 8.85 7.85
C GLY A 196 -18.61 8.84 6.76
N GLU A 197 -19.26 9.98 6.52
CA GLU A 197 -20.30 10.11 5.49
C GLU A 197 -19.69 9.98 4.09
N GLU A 198 -20.27 9.11 3.26
CA GLU A 198 -19.88 8.96 1.86
C GLU A 198 -20.34 10.15 1.04
N ARG A 199 -19.39 10.93 0.52
CA ARG A 199 -19.64 12.11 -0.30
C ARG A 199 -19.69 11.78 -1.79
N ALA A 200 -18.79 10.92 -2.24
CA ALA A 200 -18.73 10.50 -3.63
C ALA A 200 -18.04 9.15 -3.80
N VAL A 201 -18.42 8.44 -4.87
CA VAL A 201 -17.80 7.17 -5.28
C VAL A 201 -17.75 7.13 -6.81
N PHE A 202 -16.57 6.83 -7.36
CA PHE A 202 -16.36 6.74 -8.80
C PHE A 202 -15.73 5.41 -9.20
N SER A 203 -16.25 4.77 -10.25
CA SER A 203 -15.57 3.64 -10.90
C SER A 203 -14.47 4.15 -11.82
N LEU A 204 -13.26 3.61 -11.67
CA LEU A 204 -12.13 3.95 -12.54
C LEU A 204 -12.38 3.48 -13.98
N THR A 205 -12.98 2.30 -14.17
CA THR A 205 -13.43 1.86 -15.49
C THR A 205 -14.37 2.87 -16.16
N ASP A 206 -15.36 3.38 -15.43
CA ASP A 206 -16.33 4.32 -15.99
C ASP A 206 -15.67 5.68 -16.28
N ILE A 207 -14.79 6.17 -15.40
CA ILE A 207 -13.98 7.36 -15.64
C ILE A 207 -13.19 7.21 -16.95
N LEU A 208 -12.49 6.11 -17.14
CA LEU A 208 -11.70 5.85 -18.35
C LEU A 208 -12.58 5.79 -19.59
N ALA A 209 -13.72 5.08 -19.54
CA ALA A 209 -14.65 4.97 -20.66
C ALA A 209 -15.22 6.33 -21.09
N GLN A 210 -15.66 7.14 -20.14
CA GLN A 210 -16.23 8.47 -20.39
C GLN A 210 -15.21 9.47 -20.94
N ASN A 211 -13.92 9.21 -20.75
CA ASN A 211 -12.82 10.00 -21.29
C ASN A 211 -12.18 9.38 -22.55
N GLY A 212 -12.75 8.31 -23.12
CA GLY A 212 -12.22 7.66 -24.32
C GLY A 212 -10.91 6.89 -24.10
N LEU A 213 -10.58 6.57 -22.85
CA LEU A 213 -9.34 5.95 -22.40
C LEU A 213 -9.52 4.47 -21.99
N ALA A 214 -10.68 3.86 -22.25
CA ALA A 214 -10.93 2.44 -21.93
C ALA A 214 -9.95 1.46 -22.60
N TYR A 215 -9.24 1.87 -23.67
CA TYR A 215 -8.20 1.07 -24.29
C TYR A 215 -7.02 0.78 -23.35
N LEU A 216 -6.80 1.61 -22.32
CA LEU A 216 -5.73 1.42 -21.34
C LEU A 216 -5.86 0.08 -20.61
N ILE A 217 -7.08 -0.39 -20.35
CA ILE A 217 -7.34 -1.71 -19.72
C ILE A 217 -6.64 -2.85 -20.49
N ARG A 218 -6.55 -2.74 -21.82
CA ARG A 218 -5.91 -3.76 -22.67
C ARG A 218 -4.38 -3.66 -22.69
N GLN A 219 -3.82 -2.54 -22.23
CA GLN A 219 -2.37 -2.30 -22.19
C GLN A 219 -1.74 -2.73 -20.86
N SER A 220 -2.56 -3.12 -19.88
CA SER A 220 -2.06 -3.50 -18.57
C SER A 220 -1.26 -4.79 -18.62
N VAL A 221 -0.24 -4.85 -17.77
CA VAL A 221 0.62 -6.03 -17.58
C VAL A 221 -0.11 -7.16 -16.85
N ASP A 222 -1.11 -6.84 -16.03
CA ASP A 222 -2.04 -7.81 -15.44
C ASP A 222 -3.45 -7.59 -16.00
N THR A 223 -4.03 -8.62 -16.59
CA THR A 223 -5.35 -8.51 -17.23
C THR A 223 -6.52 -8.74 -16.26
N ARG A 224 -6.27 -9.34 -15.09
CA ARG A 224 -7.27 -9.56 -14.04
C ARG A 224 -7.30 -8.40 -13.04
N ASP A 225 -6.20 -7.68 -12.90
CA ASP A 225 -6.09 -6.44 -12.12
C ASP A 225 -5.45 -5.34 -12.98
N PRO A 226 -6.19 -4.75 -13.94
CA PRO A 226 -5.59 -3.89 -14.95
C PRO A 226 -5.08 -2.56 -14.42
N PHE A 227 -5.54 -2.12 -13.24
CA PHE A 227 -5.23 -0.80 -12.73
C PHE A 227 -4.22 -0.87 -11.61
N HIS A 228 -4.55 -1.65 -10.57
CA HIS A 228 -3.87 -1.68 -9.29
C HIS A 228 -3.56 -0.25 -8.81
N LEU A 229 -4.61 0.44 -8.38
CA LEU A 229 -4.57 1.85 -7.99
C LEU A 229 -3.89 1.98 -6.62
N ASN A 230 -2.59 2.26 -6.64
CA ASN A 230 -1.76 2.36 -5.44
C ASN A 230 -2.13 3.60 -4.60
N ASP A 231 -2.41 4.72 -5.26
CA ASP A 231 -2.52 5.99 -4.57
C ASP A 231 -3.53 6.95 -5.24
N ILE A 232 -4.17 7.76 -4.41
CA ILE A 232 -5.05 8.87 -4.78
C ILE A 232 -4.59 10.09 -4.00
N GLU A 233 -3.97 11.05 -4.67
CA GLU A 233 -3.44 12.27 -4.07
C GLU A 233 -4.33 13.48 -4.40
N PRO A 234 -5.08 14.03 -3.41
CA PRO A 234 -5.94 15.17 -3.61
C PRO A 234 -5.18 16.49 -3.68
N VAL A 235 -5.58 17.33 -4.63
CA VAL A 235 -5.12 18.71 -4.71
C VAL A 235 -5.84 19.55 -3.65
N LEU A 236 -5.07 20.11 -2.72
CA LEU A 236 -5.62 20.86 -1.58
C LEU A 236 -5.92 22.34 -1.89
N LYS A 237 -5.29 22.92 -2.91
CA LYS A 237 -5.40 24.34 -3.26
C LYS A 237 -5.36 24.53 -4.78
N ASP A 238 -6.03 25.56 -5.26
CA ASP A 238 -5.96 25.93 -6.68
C ASP A 238 -4.53 26.32 -7.08
N GLY A 239 -4.16 25.96 -8.30
CA GLY A 239 -2.88 26.31 -8.91
C GLY A 239 -3.00 26.53 -10.42
N PRO A 240 -1.89 26.86 -11.10
CA PRO A 240 -1.88 27.10 -12.54
C PRO A 240 -2.20 25.83 -13.36
N PHE A 241 -1.92 24.65 -12.82
CA PHE A 241 -2.01 23.37 -13.54
C PHE A 241 -3.11 22.44 -13.03
N PHE A 242 -3.70 22.73 -11.87
CA PHE A 242 -4.72 21.92 -11.21
C PHE A 242 -5.64 22.80 -10.35
N GLN A 243 -6.78 22.27 -9.96
CA GLN A 243 -7.77 22.93 -9.09
C GLN A 243 -7.91 22.16 -7.79
N SER A 244 -8.26 22.84 -6.70
CA SER A 244 -8.61 22.21 -5.44
C SER A 244 -9.70 21.16 -5.66
N GLY A 245 -9.47 19.93 -5.19
CA GLY A 245 -10.35 18.77 -5.38
C GLY A 245 -10.10 17.97 -6.65
N ASP A 246 -9.16 18.37 -7.51
CA ASP A 246 -8.56 17.47 -8.49
C ASP A 246 -7.80 16.35 -7.78
N LEU A 247 -7.59 15.22 -8.46
CA LEU A 247 -6.90 14.04 -7.93
C LEU A 247 -5.78 13.60 -8.88
N PHE A 248 -4.62 13.25 -8.34
CA PHE A 248 -3.62 12.45 -9.03
C PHE A 248 -3.79 10.98 -8.65
N LEU A 249 -3.85 10.10 -9.65
CA LEU A 249 -4.13 8.67 -9.46
C LEU A 249 -2.92 7.86 -9.93
N SER A 250 -2.32 7.06 -9.04
CA SER A 250 -1.16 6.22 -9.35
C SER A 250 -1.57 4.81 -9.78
N LEU A 251 -1.50 4.51 -11.07
CA LEU A 251 -1.93 3.21 -11.62
C LEU A 251 -0.69 2.35 -11.88
N ARG A 252 -0.43 1.40 -10.98
CA ARG A 252 0.78 0.56 -10.95
C ARG A 252 0.96 -0.24 -12.24
N HIS A 253 -0.06 -1.04 -12.59
CA HIS A 253 0.04 -2.02 -13.68
C HIS A 253 0.00 -1.39 -15.08
N LEU A 254 -0.35 -0.11 -15.17
CA LEU A 254 -0.25 0.67 -16.39
C LEU A 254 0.99 1.56 -16.45
N SER A 255 1.73 1.67 -15.33
CA SER A 255 2.88 2.56 -15.16
C SER A 255 2.57 3.97 -15.65
N LEU A 256 1.50 4.55 -15.11
CA LEU A 256 1.05 5.90 -15.45
C LEU A 256 0.37 6.58 -14.26
N VAL A 257 0.33 7.91 -14.31
CA VAL A 257 -0.46 8.74 -13.40
C VAL A 257 -1.57 9.45 -14.17
N LEU A 258 -2.79 9.45 -13.63
CA LEU A 258 -3.90 10.23 -14.19
C LEU A 258 -4.13 11.47 -13.34
N HIS A 259 -4.28 12.63 -13.99
CA HIS A 259 -4.85 13.82 -13.35
C HIS A 259 -6.35 13.84 -13.65
N PHE A 260 -7.17 13.59 -12.65
CA PHE A 260 -8.63 13.49 -12.75
C PHE A 260 -9.30 14.65 -12.01
N ARG A 261 -10.34 15.25 -12.62
CA ARG A 261 -11.18 16.28 -12.03
C ARG A 261 -12.58 15.74 -11.75
N PRO A 262 -12.87 15.28 -10.52
CA PRO A 262 -14.17 14.74 -10.14
C PRO A 262 -15.34 15.68 -10.49
N ALA A 263 -15.19 16.99 -10.24
CA ALA A 263 -16.22 18.00 -10.47
C ALA A 263 -16.73 18.07 -11.93
N THR A 264 -15.95 17.57 -12.89
CA THR A 264 -16.32 17.57 -14.32
C THR A 264 -16.32 16.17 -14.94
N GLY A 265 -15.89 15.15 -14.18
CA GLY A 265 -15.66 13.80 -14.69
C GLY A 265 -14.56 13.70 -15.75
N LYS A 266 -13.66 14.70 -15.85
CA LYS A 266 -12.63 14.75 -16.89
C LYS A 266 -11.26 14.29 -16.40
N ILE A 267 -10.59 13.49 -17.21
CA ILE A 267 -9.15 13.29 -17.10
C ILE A 267 -8.47 14.48 -17.78
N CYS A 268 -7.83 15.32 -16.99
CA CYS A 268 -7.13 16.53 -17.43
C CYS A 268 -5.77 16.19 -18.05
N ARG A 269 -5.12 15.12 -17.59
CA ARG A 269 -3.82 14.68 -18.11
C ARG A 269 -3.60 13.18 -17.90
N VAL A 270 -2.91 12.56 -18.85
CA VAL A 270 -2.30 11.22 -18.69
C VAL A 270 -0.79 11.41 -18.67
N ILE A 271 -0.16 11.07 -17.56
CA ILE A 271 1.28 11.24 -17.33
C ILE A 271 1.95 9.88 -17.46
N ARG A 272 2.90 9.78 -18.39
CA ARG A 272 3.77 8.62 -18.61
C ARG A 272 5.21 9.10 -18.68
N GLY A 273 6.14 8.26 -18.31
CA GLY A 273 7.54 8.67 -18.22
C GLY A 273 8.50 7.50 -18.01
N PRO A 274 9.75 7.79 -17.64
CA PRO A 274 10.79 6.79 -17.39
C PRO A 274 10.64 6.17 -15.99
N PHE A 275 9.42 5.74 -15.64
CA PHE A 275 9.09 5.06 -14.39
C PHE A 275 8.25 3.82 -14.66
N ALA A 276 8.25 2.87 -13.74
CA ALA A 276 7.48 1.65 -13.86
C ALA A 276 7.00 1.18 -12.48
N PHE A 277 5.74 0.72 -12.42
CA PHE A 277 5.13 0.19 -11.20
C PHE A 277 5.15 1.15 -10.01
N GLN A 278 5.16 2.47 -10.26
CA GLN A 278 5.23 3.50 -9.23
C GLN A 278 4.11 3.35 -8.19
N HIS A 279 4.42 3.68 -6.94
CA HIS A 279 3.50 3.52 -5.81
C HIS A 279 2.82 4.84 -5.45
N ASP A 280 3.58 5.75 -4.86
CA ASP A 280 3.11 6.96 -4.21
C ASP A 280 3.20 8.18 -5.13
N VAL A 281 2.26 9.13 -5.03
CA VAL A 281 2.32 10.43 -5.72
C VAL A 281 2.05 11.53 -4.72
N ASP A 282 2.96 12.49 -4.59
CA ASP A 282 2.79 13.64 -3.69
C ASP A 282 2.83 14.95 -4.48
N ILE A 283 2.04 15.94 -4.09
CA ILE A 283 2.12 17.29 -4.67
C ILE A 283 3.19 18.10 -3.94
N LEU A 284 4.25 18.49 -4.65
CA LEU A 284 5.39 19.22 -4.07
C LEU A 284 5.25 20.75 -4.17
N SER A 285 4.58 21.24 -5.21
CA SER A 285 4.38 22.67 -5.44
C SER A 285 3.18 22.93 -6.35
N ASP A 286 2.95 24.19 -6.71
CA ASP A 286 1.91 24.59 -7.67
C ASP A 286 2.13 24.04 -9.09
N SER A 287 3.28 23.45 -9.37
CA SER A 287 3.70 23.01 -10.71
C SER A 287 4.46 21.69 -10.74
N THR A 288 4.64 21.02 -9.61
CA THR A 288 5.42 19.77 -9.53
C THR A 288 4.76 18.73 -8.62
N ILE A 289 4.84 17.47 -9.04
CA ILE A 289 4.49 16.29 -8.24
C ILE A 289 5.70 15.36 -8.13
N SER A 290 5.83 14.59 -7.06
CA SER A 290 6.75 13.46 -6.96
C SER A 290 6.05 12.14 -7.28
N LEU A 291 6.84 11.15 -7.67
CA LEU A 291 6.41 9.76 -7.84
C LEU A 291 7.45 8.86 -7.18
N PHE A 292 7.01 7.95 -6.31
CA PHE A 292 7.86 6.86 -5.83
C PHE A 292 7.94 5.77 -6.91
N ASP A 293 9.00 5.79 -7.72
CA ASP A 293 9.29 4.82 -8.77
C ASP A 293 9.98 3.59 -8.17
N ASN A 294 9.24 2.48 -8.05
CA ASN A 294 9.79 1.19 -7.66
C ASN A 294 10.86 0.68 -8.64
N HIS A 295 10.89 1.22 -9.86
CA HIS A 295 11.89 0.91 -10.88
C HIS A 295 12.00 -0.59 -11.20
N THR A 296 10.87 -1.31 -11.13
CA THR A 296 10.80 -2.77 -11.31
C THR A 296 10.26 -3.15 -12.69
N THR A 297 10.48 -4.41 -13.08
CA THR A 297 9.98 -4.97 -14.34
C THR A 297 8.79 -5.88 -14.11
N ALA A 298 7.88 -5.97 -15.09
CA ALA A 298 6.74 -6.88 -15.02
C ALA A 298 7.13 -8.36 -14.90
N GLN A 299 8.37 -8.73 -15.27
CA GLN A 299 8.85 -10.12 -15.23
C GLN A 299 9.37 -10.55 -13.85
N ALA A 300 9.68 -9.61 -12.96
CA ALA A 300 10.11 -9.91 -11.60
C ALA A 300 8.98 -10.51 -10.73
N TRP A 301 7.73 -10.43 -11.20
CA TRP A 301 6.58 -11.04 -10.55
C TRP A 301 6.21 -12.37 -11.22
N PRO A 302 6.24 -13.51 -10.51
CA PRO A 302 5.61 -14.71 -11.04
C PRO A 302 4.09 -14.48 -11.03
N PHE A 303 3.52 -14.02 -12.15
CA PHE A 303 2.08 -14.12 -12.44
C PHE A 303 1.65 -15.59 -12.61
N SER A 304 2.25 -16.52 -11.86
CA SER A 304 2.03 -17.94 -11.96
C SER A 304 0.80 -18.33 -11.14
N GLN A 305 -0.25 -18.73 -11.87
CA GLN A 305 -1.24 -19.72 -11.44
C GLN A 305 -2.14 -19.27 -10.27
N GLY A 306 -3.12 -18.43 -10.57
CA GLY A 306 -4.38 -18.43 -9.80
C GLY A 306 -4.34 -17.83 -8.40
N THR A 307 -3.36 -16.99 -8.07
CA THR A 307 -3.39 -16.24 -6.81
C THR A 307 -4.51 -15.21 -6.84
N SER A 308 -5.35 -15.27 -5.80
CA SER A 308 -6.30 -14.27 -5.34
C SER A 308 -5.57 -12.97 -5.00
N LEU A 309 -6.32 -11.88 -4.82
CA LEU A 309 -5.93 -10.61 -4.14
C LEU A 309 -5.21 -10.78 -2.77
N GLU A 310 -4.92 -12.01 -2.36
CA GLU A 310 -4.26 -12.38 -1.11
C GLU A 310 -2.72 -12.44 -1.23
N SER A 311 -2.14 -12.36 -2.44
CA SER A 311 -0.70 -12.54 -2.64
C SER A 311 0.18 -11.41 -2.11
N ASP A 312 -0.36 -10.21 -1.90
CA ASP A 312 0.46 -9.07 -1.48
C ASP A 312 0.87 -9.17 0.00
N LEU A 313 0.14 -9.95 0.80
CA LEU A 313 0.49 -10.25 2.20
C LEU A 313 1.32 -11.54 2.36
N LEU A 314 1.42 -12.37 1.33
CA LEU A 314 1.98 -13.72 1.42
C LEU A 314 3.35 -13.88 0.74
N LEU A 315 3.85 -12.85 0.04
CA LEU A 315 5.09 -12.93 -0.75
C LEU A 315 6.24 -12.05 -0.27
N ALA A 316 6.13 -11.42 0.91
CA ALA A 316 7.30 -10.95 1.66
C ALA A 316 8.06 -12.17 2.24
N GLN A 317 8.60 -13.03 1.36
CA GLN A 317 9.60 -14.02 1.68
C GLN A 317 10.91 -13.47 1.10
N PRO A 318 11.91 -13.12 1.93
CA PRO A 318 13.12 -12.41 1.49
C PRO A 318 14.08 -13.25 0.63
N ASP A 319 13.68 -14.42 0.14
CA ASP A 319 14.59 -15.34 -0.55
C ASP A 319 14.08 -15.71 -1.95
N SER A 320 14.93 -15.38 -2.94
CA SER A 320 14.87 -15.70 -4.38
C SER A 320 13.81 -14.90 -5.16
N ILE A 321 14.20 -13.95 -6.00
CA ILE A 321 14.80 -14.20 -7.31
C ILE A 321 15.72 -13.02 -7.70
N ALA A 322 17.00 -13.30 -7.94
CA ALA A 322 17.86 -12.42 -8.72
C ALA A 322 17.80 -12.83 -10.20
N PRO A 323 17.45 -11.91 -11.10
CA PRO A 323 17.99 -11.92 -12.43
C PRO A 323 18.56 -10.51 -12.73
N GLU A 324 19.86 -10.37 -12.48
CA GLU A 324 20.74 -9.49 -13.26
C GLU A 324 20.53 -9.79 -14.77
N HIS A 325 20.44 -8.89 -15.77
CA HIS A 325 20.89 -7.51 -15.96
C HIS A 325 20.10 -6.83 -17.11
N ILE A 326 19.68 -5.57 -16.91
CA ILE A 326 19.96 -4.49 -17.87
C ILE A 326 20.85 -3.47 -17.13
N GLY A 327 22.14 -3.82 -17.00
CA GLY A 327 23.26 -2.88 -16.81
C GLY A 327 23.39 -2.02 -15.54
N GLN A 328 22.39 -1.92 -14.66
CA GLN A 328 22.47 -1.14 -13.41
C GLN A 328 21.83 -1.90 -12.26
N LYS A 329 22.37 -1.70 -11.04
CA LYS A 329 21.75 -2.16 -9.80
C LYS A 329 20.34 -1.58 -9.71
N ALA A 330 19.34 -2.41 -9.46
CA ALA A 330 17.98 -1.95 -9.27
C ALA A 330 17.91 -1.17 -7.95
N VAL A 331 17.60 0.13 -8.05
CA VAL A 331 17.34 1.02 -6.93
C VAL A 331 16.01 1.72 -7.19
N SER A 332 15.21 1.89 -6.14
CA SER A 332 14.00 2.68 -6.22
C SER A 332 14.39 4.14 -6.38
N ARG A 333 13.46 4.99 -6.84
CA ARG A 333 13.73 6.41 -7.08
C ARG A 333 12.53 7.24 -6.69
N VAL A 334 12.78 8.49 -6.33
CA VAL A 334 11.74 9.51 -6.36
C VAL A 334 11.95 10.37 -7.60
N LEU A 335 10.95 10.44 -8.47
CA LEU A 335 10.98 11.29 -9.66
C LEU A 335 10.10 12.51 -9.43
N VAL A 336 10.61 13.69 -9.73
CA VAL A 336 9.83 14.94 -9.78
C VAL A 336 9.36 15.17 -11.21
N TYR A 337 8.06 15.29 -11.41
CA TYR A 337 7.44 15.66 -12.67
C TYR A 337 7.01 17.12 -12.67
N ASN A 338 7.52 17.89 -13.63
CA ASN A 338 7.13 19.28 -13.83
C ASN A 338 5.89 19.37 -14.75
N LEU A 339 4.77 19.85 -14.23
CA LEU A 339 3.49 19.97 -14.94
C LEU A 339 3.51 21.02 -16.07
N ALA A 340 4.39 22.01 -15.98
CA ALA A 340 4.55 23.04 -17.01
C ALA A 340 5.36 22.53 -18.20
N GLN A 341 6.46 21.84 -17.93
CA GLN A 341 7.46 21.41 -18.92
C GLN A 341 7.20 19.99 -19.44
N GLY A 342 6.50 19.17 -18.67
CA GLY A 342 6.28 17.76 -19.00
C GLY A 342 7.55 16.89 -18.87
N THR A 343 8.48 17.30 -18.01
CA THR A 343 9.79 16.66 -17.83
C THR A 343 9.91 16.01 -16.45
N PHE A 344 10.74 14.96 -16.37
CA PHE A 344 11.07 14.27 -15.13
C PHE A 344 12.52 14.57 -14.73
N SER A 345 12.77 14.69 -13.42
CA SER A 345 14.10 14.74 -12.83
C SER A 345 14.12 13.89 -11.57
N PRO A 346 15.16 13.09 -11.32
CA PRO A 346 15.28 12.35 -10.06
C PRO A 346 15.52 13.31 -8.88
N LEU A 347 14.97 12.96 -7.71
CA LEU A 347 15.22 13.63 -6.44
C LEU A 347 16.21 12.81 -5.62
N TYR A 348 17.35 13.43 -5.29
CA TYR A 348 18.44 12.83 -4.51
C TYR A 348 18.87 11.42 -4.98
N PRO A 349 19.12 11.20 -6.30
CA PRO A 349 19.44 9.87 -6.82
C PRO A 349 20.66 9.22 -6.15
N ASP A 350 21.68 10.03 -5.82
CA ASP A 350 22.90 9.56 -5.18
C ASP A 350 22.60 8.91 -3.82
N GLN A 351 21.60 9.37 -3.08
CA GLN A 351 21.24 8.78 -1.78
C GLN A 351 20.62 7.39 -1.94
N PHE A 352 19.79 7.17 -2.96
CA PHE A 352 19.24 5.86 -3.27
C PHE A 352 20.34 4.88 -3.71
N GLU A 353 21.29 5.35 -4.52
CA GLU A 353 22.40 4.53 -5.00
C GLU A 353 23.42 4.21 -3.90
N LEU A 354 23.82 5.19 -3.09
CA LEU A 354 24.82 5.00 -2.02
C LEU A 354 24.31 4.10 -0.89
N ASN A 355 23.00 4.11 -0.63
CA ASN A 355 22.38 3.36 0.46
C ASN A 355 21.65 2.10 -0.01
N ASP A 356 21.67 1.81 -1.33
CA ASP A 356 21.02 0.64 -1.93
C ASP A 356 19.50 0.57 -1.65
N ILE A 357 18.83 1.72 -1.60
CA ILE A 357 17.41 1.80 -1.26
C ILE A 357 16.59 1.21 -2.40
N PHE A 358 15.90 0.12 -2.11
CA PHE A 358 15.12 -0.57 -3.12
C PHE A 358 13.94 -1.35 -2.52
N THR A 359 12.78 -1.21 -3.16
CA THR A 359 11.64 -2.10 -2.93
C THR A 359 10.86 -2.33 -4.22
N HIS A 360 10.56 -3.58 -4.53
CA HIS A 360 9.87 -4.01 -5.74
C HIS A 360 8.39 -3.61 -5.73
N THR A 361 7.78 -3.54 -4.56
CA THR A 361 6.37 -3.19 -4.37
C THR A 361 6.25 -2.19 -3.23
N GLU A 362 5.14 -1.45 -3.22
CA GLU A 362 4.87 -0.50 -2.14
C GLU A 362 5.99 0.55 -2.02
N GLY A 363 6.21 1.06 -0.81
CA GLY A 363 7.10 2.16 -0.56
C GLY A 363 6.43 3.51 -0.75
N LEU A 364 6.79 4.42 0.13
CA LEU A 364 6.26 5.78 0.17
C LEU A 364 7.41 6.77 0.28
N SER A 365 7.14 8.00 -0.12
CA SER A 365 8.09 9.09 0.08
C SER A 365 7.37 10.37 0.40
N THR A 366 7.89 11.14 1.35
CA THR A 366 7.36 12.46 1.67
C THR A 366 8.50 13.47 1.71
N LEU A 367 8.44 14.49 0.85
CA LEU A 367 9.36 15.62 0.92
C LEU A 367 8.87 16.61 1.98
N LEU A 368 9.64 16.78 3.03
CA LEU A 368 9.33 17.72 4.11
C LEU A 368 9.56 19.17 3.66
N GLU A 369 8.92 20.13 4.32
CA GLU A 369 9.04 21.56 3.99
C GLU A 369 10.46 22.10 4.09
N ASN A 370 11.31 21.47 4.91
CA ASN A 370 12.72 21.82 5.05
C ASN A 370 13.62 21.23 3.94
N GLY A 371 13.05 20.44 3.03
CA GLY A 371 13.76 19.80 1.92
C GLY A 371 14.29 18.39 2.21
N ASP A 372 14.14 17.87 3.44
CA ASP A 372 14.54 16.49 3.73
C ASP A 372 13.49 15.50 3.18
N LEU A 373 13.95 14.43 2.55
CA LEU A 373 13.11 13.38 1.97
C LEU A 373 13.01 12.20 2.95
N PHE A 374 11.79 11.91 3.39
CA PHE A 374 11.47 10.68 4.11
C PHE A 374 11.12 9.58 3.12
N VAL A 375 11.65 8.37 3.32
CA VAL A 375 11.36 7.20 2.48
C VAL A 375 11.05 5.99 3.37
N GLU A 376 9.97 5.30 3.03
CA GLU A 376 9.61 4.00 3.57
C GLU A 376 10.02 2.92 2.56
N GLU A 377 11.05 2.13 2.90
CA GLU A 377 11.48 0.98 2.11
C GLU A 377 10.77 -0.28 2.62
N GLN A 378 9.71 -0.68 1.92
CA GLN A 378 8.73 -1.64 2.43
C GLN A 378 9.34 -3.01 2.73
N GLU A 379 10.00 -3.63 1.75
CA GLU A 379 10.40 -5.05 1.79
C GLU A 379 11.55 -5.34 2.76
N SER A 380 12.37 -4.33 3.08
CA SER A 380 13.44 -4.43 4.08
C SER A 380 13.05 -3.87 5.44
N GLY A 381 11.86 -3.27 5.56
CA GLY A 381 11.35 -2.72 6.81
C GLY A 381 12.07 -1.46 7.31
N LEU A 382 12.69 -0.70 6.41
CA LEU A 382 13.55 0.44 6.75
C LEU A 382 12.83 1.78 6.57
N LEU A 383 13.04 2.67 7.53
CA LEU A 383 12.68 4.08 7.45
C LEU A 383 13.94 4.90 7.23
N TRP A 384 13.87 5.81 6.27
CA TRP A 384 14.97 6.65 5.85
C TRP A 384 14.58 8.13 5.93
N LEU A 385 15.52 8.99 6.30
CA LEU A 385 15.45 10.42 6.11
C LEU A 385 16.79 10.95 5.64
N PHE A 386 16.81 11.68 4.55
CA PHE A 386 18.03 12.25 3.98
C PHE A 386 17.72 13.49 3.15
N ASN A 387 18.74 14.31 2.93
CA ASN A 387 18.74 15.34 1.88
C ASN A 387 19.77 14.98 0.80
N GLU A 388 20.01 15.92 -0.11
CA GLU A 388 20.98 15.76 -1.19
C GLU A 388 22.36 15.29 -0.68
N ASP A 389 22.82 15.87 0.43
CA ASP A 389 24.20 15.72 0.89
C ASP A 389 24.38 14.66 1.99
N SER A 390 23.33 14.31 2.74
CA SER A 390 23.49 13.59 4.01
C SER A 390 22.32 12.68 4.37
N LEU A 391 22.66 11.48 4.87
CA LEU A 391 21.76 10.58 5.56
C LEU A 391 21.55 11.03 7.01
N LEU A 392 20.31 11.38 7.35
CA LEU A 392 19.94 11.92 8.66
C LEU A 392 19.33 10.86 9.59
N LEU A 393 18.53 9.95 9.03
CA LEU A 393 17.90 8.86 9.76
C LEU A 393 17.96 7.59 8.91
N ARG A 394 18.37 6.49 9.53
CA ARG A 394 18.10 5.13 9.06
C ARG A 394 17.70 4.31 10.26
N THR A 395 16.49 3.79 10.30
CA THR A 395 16.04 2.98 11.42
C THR A 395 15.02 1.93 11.02
N TYR A 396 14.88 0.93 11.89
CA TYR A 396 13.80 -0.04 11.85
C TYR A 396 12.73 0.35 12.87
N ILE A 397 11.50 -0.11 12.66
CA ILE A 397 10.46 -0.03 13.70
C ILE A 397 10.71 -1.16 14.71
N PRO A 398 10.99 -0.86 15.99
CA PRO A 398 11.34 -1.88 16.97
C PRO A 398 10.24 -2.92 17.15
N SER A 399 10.63 -4.19 17.30
CA SER A 399 9.72 -5.29 17.62
C SER A 399 9.99 -5.81 19.03
N PRO A 400 8.97 -6.31 19.77
CA PRO A 400 9.20 -7.03 21.01
C PRO A 400 9.89 -8.41 20.81
N LEU A 401 9.96 -8.91 19.57
CA LEU A 401 10.62 -10.18 19.25
C LEU A 401 12.11 -9.95 18.96
N HIS A 402 12.96 -10.56 19.79
CA HIS A 402 14.41 -10.43 19.65
C HIS A 402 14.91 -10.89 18.27
N GLY A 403 15.71 -10.05 17.60
CA GLY A 403 16.25 -10.33 16.26
C GLY A 403 15.29 -10.00 15.12
N TYR A 404 14.15 -9.38 15.41
CA TYR A 404 13.17 -8.95 14.43
C TYR A 404 12.85 -7.46 14.58
N HIS A 405 12.31 -6.88 13.52
CA HIS A 405 11.72 -5.55 13.48
C HIS A 405 10.35 -5.62 12.78
N HIS A 406 9.57 -4.55 12.86
CA HIS A 406 8.29 -4.48 12.18
C HIS A 406 8.42 -3.97 10.75
N ILE A 407 7.64 -4.55 9.85
CA ILE A 407 7.32 -3.92 8.57
C ILE A 407 6.67 -2.56 8.83
N PRO A 408 7.04 -1.51 8.09
CA PRO A 408 6.39 -0.23 8.21
C PRO A 408 4.99 -0.29 7.58
N ASN A 409 4.10 0.52 8.13
CA ASN A 409 2.67 0.45 7.86
C ASN A 409 2.17 1.77 7.30
N TRP A 410 2.94 2.32 6.35
CA TRP A 410 2.69 3.56 5.64
C TRP A 410 2.63 4.74 6.60
N THR A 411 3.81 4.99 7.16
CA THR A 411 4.09 5.94 8.23
C THR A 411 3.92 7.36 7.72
N ARG A 412 3.03 8.13 8.34
CA ARG A 412 2.95 9.57 8.11
C ARG A 412 3.94 10.28 9.03
N VAL A 413 4.73 11.17 8.46
CA VAL A 413 5.71 12.00 9.18
C VAL A 413 5.45 13.48 8.96
N TRP A 414 5.80 14.30 9.95
CA TRP A 414 5.75 15.76 9.84
C TRP A 414 6.71 16.44 10.80
N VAL A 415 7.12 17.66 10.47
CA VAL A 415 7.85 18.56 11.38
C VAL A 415 6.80 19.39 12.15
N PRO A 416 6.84 19.43 13.49
CA PRO A 416 5.80 20.07 14.32
C PRO A 416 5.81 21.60 14.31
#